data_AF-A0A4Q3DYZ8-F1
#
_entry.id   AF-A0A4Q3DYZ8-F1
#
_cell.length_a   1.000
_cell.length_b   1.000
_cell.length_c   1.000
_cell.angle_alpha   90.00
_cell.angle_beta   90.00
_cell.angle_gamma   90.00
#
_symmetry.space_group_name_H-M   'P 1'
#
loop_
_entity.id
_entity.type
_entity.pdbx_description
1 polymer ?
#
loop_
_entity_poly.entity_id
_entity_poly.type
_entity_poly.pdbx_seq_one_letter_code
_entity_poly.pdbx_strand_id
1 'polypeptide(L)'
;GFVQTRTNGTWLSPFKPSDVDGNFTEGNAWQFSFFMPQDVNGLIGMMGGKENLENKLDALFSASSEMTGKSLPDITGTIGQYVHGNEPSHHIAYLYNFTDDPYKTQYYLNKIMNELYKAAPDGLAGNEDCGQMSAWYVMNALGLYNIAPGQNDFQIGMPVFDRATINLENGKKFVITSSGNATNSYYLQGMQLNGKPYNKLFLPYENLANGGNWDVFIGKLPNKLYMQDLEKPVSAITDHLIVVNPYFVYPTKNFSKTLTVTAASAQDSVQLFYTLDGSTPTLQSKLYTNPITISSNTTIKIIAAKNSMQSKVVSADFVKINEAEKPVSAQKTAAAN
;
A
#
# COMPACT_ATOMS: atom_id res chain seq x y z
N GLY A 1 -3.59 -11.24 1.04
CA GLY A 1 -3.59 -9.78 1.01
C GLY A 1 -2.28 -9.26 0.44
N PHE A 2 -2.06 -9.45 -0.87
CA PHE A 2 -1.02 -8.74 -1.60
C PHE A 2 -1.63 -8.16 -2.86
N VAL A 3 -1.16 -6.99 -3.28
CA VAL A 3 -1.35 -6.53 -4.66
C VAL A 3 -0.57 -7.46 -5.57
N GLN A 4 -1.15 -7.82 -6.70
CA GLN A 4 -0.57 -8.75 -7.66
C GLN A 4 -0.82 -8.25 -9.08
N THR A 5 0.17 -8.45 -9.94
CA THR A 5 0.09 -8.07 -11.35
C THR A 5 -1.03 -8.83 -12.05
N ARG A 6 -1.77 -8.11 -12.89
CA ARG A 6 -2.71 -8.70 -13.86
C ARG A 6 -2.26 -8.42 -15.28
N THR A 7 -2.37 -9.41 -16.15
CA THR A 7 -2.20 -9.25 -17.60
C THR A 7 -3.44 -9.81 -18.30
N ASN A 8 -4.05 -9.01 -19.18
CA ASN A 8 -5.26 -9.39 -19.94
C ASN A 8 -6.39 -9.97 -19.07
N GLY A 9 -6.63 -9.36 -17.90
CA GLY A 9 -7.70 -9.77 -17.01
C GLY A 9 -7.40 -10.96 -16.09
N THR A 10 -6.21 -11.56 -16.16
CA THR A 10 -5.78 -12.65 -15.27
C THR A 10 -4.59 -12.29 -14.38
N TRP A 11 -4.54 -12.88 -13.19
CA TRP A 11 -3.38 -12.78 -12.30
C TRP A 11 -2.15 -13.47 -12.90
N LEU A 12 -0.99 -12.81 -12.79
CA LEU A 12 0.29 -13.38 -13.20
C LEU A 12 0.70 -14.52 -12.25
N SER A 13 1.14 -15.65 -12.80
CA SER A 13 1.54 -16.85 -12.06
C SER A 13 2.83 -17.47 -12.65
N PRO A 14 3.73 -18.06 -11.84
CA PRO A 14 3.68 -18.17 -10.38
C PRO A 14 3.80 -16.81 -9.69
N PHE A 15 3.22 -16.69 -8.49
CA PHE A 15 3.31 -15.48 -7.68
C PHE A 15 4.13 -15.74 -6.43
N LYS A 16 5.20 -14.97 -6.27
CA LYS A 16 6.00 -14.94 -5.05
C LYS A 16 6.14 -13.48 -4.61
N PRO A 17 5.65 -13.12 -3.41
CA PRO A 17 5.56 -11.71 -3.01
C PRO A 17 6.91 -11.03 -2.80
N SER A 18 7.98 -11.80 -2.60
CA SER A 18 9.36 -11.29 -2.44
C SER A 18 10.10 -11.11 -3.78
N ASP A 19 9.48 -11.43 -4.92
CA ASP A 19 10.12 -11.31 -6.23
C ASP A 19 10.18 -9.86 -6.70
N VAL A 20 11.40 -9.40 -6.99
CA VAL A 20 11.69 -8.19 -7.77
C VAL A 20 11.68 -8.59 -9.24
N ASP A 21 10.51 -8.53 -9.86
CA ASP A 21 10.24 -9.10 -11.18
C ASP A 21 10.03 -8.06 -12.30
N GLY A 22 10.04 -6.77 -11.93
CA GLY A 22 9.82 -5.64 -12.84
C GLY A 22 8.34 -5.27 -13.04
N ASN A 23 7.41 -5.94 -12.35
CA ASN A 23 6.02 -5.49 -12.30
C ASN A 23 5.78 -4.40 -11.25
N PHE A 24 6.68 -4.30 -10.27
CA PHE A 24 6.78 -3.23 -9.30
C PHE A 24 8.06 -2.45 -9.57
N THR A 25 8.00 -1.12 -9.47
CA THR A 25 9.17 -0.27 -9.62
C THR A 25 10.01 -0.37 -8.35
N GLU A 26 11.25 -0.87 -8.48
CA GLU A 26 12.28 -0.89 -7.43
C GLU A 26 11.89 -1.58 -6.10
N GLY A 27 10.90 -2.46 -6.15
CA GLY A 27 10.44 -3.21 -4.98
C GLY A 27 9.71 -4.48 -5.38
N ASN A 28 8.93 -5.00 -4.44
CA ASN A 28 8.13 -6.19 -4.62
C ASN A 28 6.72 -6.00 -4.02
N ALA A 29 5.94 -7.07 -4.01
CA ALA A 29 4.56 -7.00 -3.54
C ALA A 29 4.45 -6.66 -2.04
N TRP A 30 5.46 -6.95 -1.22
CA TRP A 30 5.43 -6.60 0.21
C TRP A 30 5.33 -5.10 0.44
N GLN A 31 6.14 -4.28 -0.23
CA GLN A 31 6.09 -2.83 -0.02
C GLN A 31 4.86 -2.23 -0.72
N PHE A 32 4.62 -2.60 -1.99
CA PHE A 32 3.55 -2.00 -2.79
C PHE A 32 2.14 -2.37 -2.35
N SER A 33 1.95 -3.45 -1.58
CA SER A 33 0.61 -3.82 -1.08
C SER A 33 0.03 -2.82 -0.08
N PHE A 34 0.86 -1.92 0.45
CA PHE A 34 0.46 -0.87 1.39
C PHE A 34 0.30 0.49 0.73
N PHE A 35 0.57 0.63 -0.57
CA PHE A 35 0.63 1.92 -1.26
C PHE A 35 -0.76 2.39 -1.72
N MET A 36 -1.64 2.64 -0.75
CA MET A 36 -2.98 3.20 -0.95
C MET A 36 -3.24 4.37 0.02
N PRO A 37 -2.33 5.36 0.10
CA PRO A 37 -2.38 6.39 1.13
C PRO A 37 -3.67 7.24 1.09
N GLN A 38 -4.27 7.40 -0.09
CA GLN A 38 -5.53 8.12 -0.29
C GLN A 38 -6.78 7.36 0.18
N ASP A 39 -6.68 6.07 0.48
CA ASP A 39 -7.81 5.22 0.89
C ASP A 39 -7.35 4.08 1.82
N VAL A 40 -6.71 4.45 2.93
CA VAL A 40 -6.26 3.47 3.94
C VAL A 40 -7.45 2.70 4.54
N ASN A 41 -8.62 3.33 4.66
CA ASN A 41 -9.84 2.66 5.10
C ASN A 41 -10.32 1.62 4.07
N GLY A 42 -10.22 1.89 2.77
CA GLY A 42 -10.44 0.90 1.72
C GLY A 42 -9.44 -0.26 1.78
N LEU A 43 -8.15 0.02 2.04
CA LEU A 43 -7.12 -0.99 2.28
C LEU A 43 -7.48 -1.90 3.47
N ILE A 44 -7.91 -1.31 4.59
CA ILE A 44 -8.39 -2.05 5.77
C ILE A 44 -9.55 -2.97 5.40
N GLY A 45 -10.52 -2.48 4.63
CA GLY A 45 -11.64 -3.27 4.13
C GLY A 45 -11.18 -4.47 3.28
N MET A 46 -10.26 -4.24 2.33
CA MET A 46 -9.70 -5.29 1.47
C MET A 46 -8.88 -6.34 2.23
N MET A 47 -8.26 -5.95 3.36
CA MET A 47 -7.56 -6.87 4.25
C MET A 47 -8.50 -7.61 5.21
N GLY A 48 -9.78 -7.23 5.27
CA GLY A 48 -10.77 -7.84 6.15
C GLY A 48 -10.79 -7.29 7.58
N GLY A 49 -10.34 -6.05 7.78
CA GLY A 49 -10.39 -5.35 9.05
C GLY A 49 -9.02 -4.89 9.58
N LYS A 50 -9.06 -4.07 10.64
CA LYS A 50 -7.86 -3.46 11.25
C LYS A 50 -6.87 -4.48 11.77
N GLU A 51 -7.36 -5.54 12.42
CA GLU A 51 -6.54 -6.64 12.93
C GLU A 51 -5.73 -7.31 11.80
N ASN A 52 -6.34 -7.52 10.63
CA ASN A 52 -5.63 -8.10 9.50
C ASN A 52 -4.63 -7.15 8.86
N LEU A 53 -4.92 -5.84 8.82
CA LEU A 53 -3.91 -4.85 8.43
C LEU A 53 -2.72 -4.88 9.40
N GLU A 54 -3.00 -4.91 10.70
CA GLU A 54 -1.96 -4.97 11.73
C GLU A 54 -1.09 -6.22 11.62
N ASN A 55 -1.71 -7.40 11.53
CA ASN A 55 -1.00 -8.67 11.32
C ASN A 55 -0.15 -8.64 10.04
N LYS A 56 -0.63 -7.95 9.00
CA LYS A 56 0.08 -7.82 7.74
C LYS A 56 1.29 -6.89 7.84
N LEU A 57 1.18 -5.81 8.61
CA LEU A 57 2.29 -4.92 8.95
C LEU A 57 3.33 -5.63 9.84
N ASP A 58 2.88 -6.38 10.85
CA ASP A 58 3.76 -7.16 11.72
C ASP A 58 4.57 -8.17 10.87
N ALA A 59 3.89 -8.86 9.95
CA ALA A 59 4.54 -9.79 9.03
C ALA A 59 5.55 -9.10 8.09
N LEU A 60 5.30 -7.85 7.66
CA LEU A 60 6.27 -7.09 6.86
C LEU A 60 7.57 -6.89 7.63
N PHE A 61 7.48 -6.39 8.87
CA PHE A 61 8.65 -6.06 9.68
C PHE A 61 9.36 -7.29 10.28
N SER A 62 8.69 -8.45 10.35
CA SER A 62 9.25 -9.68 10.91
C SER A 62 9.66 -10.73 9.87
N ALA A 63 9.28 -10.58 8.60
CA ALA A 63 9.67 -11.50 7.52
C ALA A 63 11.19 -11.52 7.30
N SER A 64 11.69 -12.53 6.58
CA SER A 64 13.08 -12.51 6.10
C SER A 64 13.32 -11.29 5.20
N SER A 65 14.47 -10.63 5.37
CA SER A 65 14.91 -9.55 4.47
C SER A 65 15.39 -10.03 3.10
N GLU A 66 15.43 -11.34 2.87
CA GLU A 66 15.82 -11.89 1.58
C GLU A 66 14.86 -11.47 0.46
N MET A 67 15.43 -10.95 -0.61
CA MET A 67 14.74 -10.64 -1.86
C MET A 67 15.01 -11.73 -2.88
N THR A 68 14.04 -12.02 -3.74
CA THR A 68 14.23 -12.94 -4.87
C THR A 68 13.96 -12.25 -6.20
N GLY A 69 14.31 -12.90 -7.31
CA GLY A 69 14.27 -12.26 -8.62
C GLY A 69 15.52 -11.43 -8.89
N LYS A 70 15.35 -10.20 -9.38
CA LYS A 70 16.46 -9.31 -9.73
C LYS A 70 17.11 -8.71 -8.48
N SER A 71 18.43 -8.58 -8.50
CA SER A 71 19.16 -7.77 -7.51
C SER A 71 19.13 -6.31 -7.95
N LEU A 72 18.71 -5.41 -7.05
CA LEU A 72 18.70 -3.97 -7.28
C LEU A 72 19.51 -3.28 -6.17
N PRO A 73 20.32 -2.26 -6.50
CA PRO A 73 21.13 -1.54 -5.53
C PRO A 73 20.28 -0.73 -4.54
N ASP A 74 19.05 -0.37 -4.91
CA ASP A 74 18.17 0.50 -4.12
C ASP A 74 17.44 -0.26 -3.00
N ILE A 75 17.63 -1.58 -2.90
CA ILE A 75 17.04 -2.39 -1.83
C ILE A 75 18.00 -2.50 -0.65
N THR A 76 18.03 -1.45 0.16
CA THR A 76 18.90 -1.30 1.34
C THR A 76 18.12 -0.81 2.56
N GLY A 77 18.74 -0.83 3.74
CA GLY A 77 18.09 -0.39 4.98
C GLY A 77 16.88 -1.23 5.37
N THR A 78 17.01 -2.56 5.36
CA THR A 78 15.87 -3.45 5.53
C THR A 78 15.56 -3.76 6.99
N ILE A 79 14.27 -3.83 7.33
CA ILE A 79 13.75 -4.37 8.59
C ILE A 79 12.70 -5.42 8.21
N GLY A 80 13.15 -6.66 8.09
CA GLY A 80 12.39 -7.68 7.37
C GLY A 80 12.16 -7.27 5.92
N GLN A 81 10.90 -7.28 5.46
CA GLN A 81 10.54 -6.83 4.11
C GLN A 81 10.27 -5.31 4.04
N TYR A 82 10.34 -4.56 5.13
CA TYR A 82 10.39 -3.09 5.03
C TYR A 82 11.74 -2.65 4.46
N VAL A 83 11.75 -1.75 3.48
CA VAL A 83 12.97 -1.28 2.79
C VAL A 83 13.06 0.23 2.94
N HIS A 84 13.90 0.74 3.85
CA HIS A 84 13.96 2.19 4.06
C HIS A 84 14.80 2.95 3.05
N GLY A 85 15.75 2.27 2.39
CA GLY A 85 16.58 2.92 1.37
C GLY A 85 15.84 3.28 0.09
N ASN A 86 14.51 3.09 0.04
CA ASN A 86 13.66 3.32 -1.12
C ASN A 86 12.26 3.81 -0.72
N GLU A 87 11.67 4.71 -1.50
CA GLU A 87 10.45 5.46 -1.21
C GLU A 87 9.18 4.64 -0.95
N PRO A 88 8.91 3.50 -1.63
CA PRO A 88 7.63 2.80 -1.48
C PRO A 88 7.31 2.38 -0.04
N SER A 89 8.32 2.31 0.84
CA SER A 89 8.14 1.94 2.24
C SER A 89 7.90 3.13 3.18
N HIS A 90 8.22 4.36 2.78
CA HIS A 90 8.39 5.50 3.70
C HIS A 90 7.15 5.84 4.56
N HIS A 91 5.95 5.53 4.09
CA HIS A 91 4.70 5.77 4.81
C HIS A 91 4.25 4.57 5.67
N ILE A 92 4.80 3.37 5.48
CA ILE A 92 4.19 2.12 5.96
C ILE A 92 4.08 2.07 7.49
N ALA A 93 5.10 2.54 8.23
CA ALA A 93 5.07 2.54 9.70
C ALA A 93 3.91 3.36 10.28
N TYR A 94 3.44 4.38 9.56
CA TYR A 94 2.28 5.19 9.94
C TYR A 94 0.95 4.47 9.78
N LEU A 95 0.89 3.36 9.05
CA LEU A 95 -0.37 2.61 8.88
C LEU A 95 -0.86 1.97 10.18
N TYR A 96 0.01 1.75 11.17
CA TYR A 96 -0.42 1.35 12.51
C TYR A 96 -1.29 2.42 13.21
N ASN A 97 -1.19 3.71 12.86
CA ASN A 97 -2.09 4.73 13.39
C ASN A 97 -3.57 4.46 13.02
N PHE A 98 -3.82 3.69 11.97
CA PHE A 98 -5.17 3.29 11.54
C PHE A 98 -5.64 1.98 12.17
N THR A 99 -4.77 1.27 12.90
CA THR A 99 -5.10 0.03 13.62
C THR A 99 -5.43 0.30 15.10
N ASP A 100 -5.63 -0.77 15.87
CA ASP A 100 -5.91 -0.67 17.29
C ASP A 100 -4.63 -0.64 18.15
N ASP A 101 -3.45 -0.90 17.57
CA ASP A 101 -2.13 -0.78 18.19
C ASP A 101 -1.22 0.31 17.56
N PRO A 102 -1.63 1.60 17.60
CA PRO A 102 -0.85 2.71 17.02
C PRO A 102 0.52 2.95 17.70
N TYR A 103 0.76 2.40 18.90
CA TYR A 103 2.07 2.50 19.54
C TYR A 103 3.18 1.82 18.72
N LYS A 104 2.81 0.90 17.82
CA LYS A 104 3.75 0.26 16.89
C LYS A 104 4.32 1.27 15.87
N THR A 105 3.57 2.32 15.49
CA THR A 105 4.13 3.45 14.70
C THR A 105 5.33 4.05 15.44
N GLN A 106 5.17 4.40 16.72
CA GLN A 106 6.25 5.00 17.52
C GLN A 106 7.46 4.06 17.65
N TYR A 107 7.22 2.77 17.86
CA TYR A 107 8.28 1.77 17.92
C TYR A 107 9.10 1.71 16.61
N TYR A 108 8.43 1.55 15.47
CA TYR A 108 9.12 1.40 14.19
C TYR A 108 9.77 2.70 13.71
N LEU A 109 9.13 3.85 13.90
CA LEU A 109 9.75 5.14 13.60
C LEU A 109 11.03 5.34 14.41
N ASN A 110 11.01 5.02 15.71
CA ASN A 110 12.19 5.14 16.58
C ASN A 110 13.29 4.20 16.09
N LYS A 111 12.93 2.96 15.75
CA LYS A 111 13.87 1.97 15.21
C LYS A 111 14.51 2.44 13.90
N ILE A 112 13.69 2.85 12.94
CA ILE A 112 14.14 3.34 11.61
C ILE A 112 15.08 4.54 11.77
N MET A 113 14.67 5.57 12.52
CA MET A 113 15.47 6.77 12.68
C MET A 113 16.82 6.54 13.37
N ASN A 114 16.89 5.60 14.33
CA ASN A 114 18.14 5.31 15.06
C ASN A 114 19.06 4.30 14.35
N GLU A 115 18.50 3.33 13.61
CA GLU A 115 19.29 2.30 12.94
C GLU A 115 19.74 2.72 11.54
N LEU A 116 18.96 3.55 10.85
CA LEU A 116 19.10 3.81 9.41
C LEU A 116 19.51 5.25 9.05
N TYR A 117 19.76 6.09 10.05
CA TYR A 117 20.35 7.43 9.88
C TYR A 117 21.51 7.66 10.83
N LYS A 118 22.61 8.23 10.32
CA LYS A 118 23.78 8.62 11.12
C LYS A 118 24.35 9.94 10.60
N ALA A 119 24.95 10.72 11.50
CA ALA A 119 25.76 11.88 11.12
C ALA A 119 27.17 11.45 10.68
N ALA A 120 27.24 10.64 9.61
CA ALA A 120 28.47 10.07 9.05
C ALA A 120 28.41 10.04 7.52
N PRO A 121 29.55 9.94 6.80
CA PRO A 121 29.55 9.89 5.33
C PRO A 121 28.72 8.73 4.73
N ASP A 122 28.59 7.61 5.43
CA ASP A 122 27.76 6.44 5.09
C ASP A 122 26.42 6.43 5.86
N GLY A 123 25.98 7.61 6.28
CA GLY A 123 24.89 7.76 7.24
C GLY A 123 23.49 7.58 6.71
N LEU A 124 23.30 7.41 5.40
CA LEU A 124 22.01 7.14 4.79
C LEU A 124 21.91 5.68 4.38
N ALA A 125 20.75 5.09 4.62
CA ALA A 125 20.50 3.69 4.30
C ALA A 125 20.20 3.41 2.81
N GLY A 126 20.24 4.42 1.94
CA GLY A 126 19.94 4.32 0.50
C GLY A 126 20.31 5.63 -0.22
N ASN A 127 19.82 5.79 -1.45
CA ASN A 127 19.98 7.04 -2.21
C ASN A 127 19.31 8.20 -1.46
N GLU A 128 19.83 9.42 -1.59
CA GLU A 128 19.27 10.59 -0.88
C GLU A 128 17.99 11.11 -1.55
N ASP A 129 17.87 10.87 -2.86
CA ASP A 129 16.75 11.19 -3.72
C ASP A 129 16.29 12.66 -3.64
N CYS A 130 17.26 13.54 -3.84
CA CYS A 130 17.06 14.98 -4.04
C CYS A 130 16.29 15.66 -2.90
N GLY A 131 16.52 15.21 -1.66
CA GLY A 131 15.86 15.71 -0.47
C GLY A 131 14.82 14.77 0.11
N GLN A 132 14.40 13.70 -0.58
CA GLN A 132 13.32 12.82 -0.11
C GLN A 132 13.67 12.10 1.20
N MET A 133 14.84 11.46 1.29
CA MET A 133 15.28 10.79 2.53
C MET A 133 15.49 11.80 3.66
N SER A 134 16.14 12.92 3.35
CA SER A 134 16.40 13.98 4.32
C SER A 134 15.11 14.61 4.85
N ALA A 135 14.14 14.89 3.98
CA ALA A 135 12.84 15.43 4.35
C ALA A 135 12.04 14.42 5.18
N TRP A 136 12.11 13.13 4.87
CA TRP A 136 11.53 12.09 5.71
C TRP A 136 12.06 12.20 7.14
N TYR A 137 13.38 12.26 7.33
CA TYR A 137 13.97 12.39 8.66
C TYR A 137 13.54 13.68 9.37
N VAL A 138 13.60 14.84 8.68
CA VAL A 138 13.21 16.14 9.26
C VAL A 138 11.76 16.13 9.73
N MET A 139 10.84 15.66 8.89
CA MET A 139 9.41 15.60 9.22
C MET A 139 9.16 14.67 10.41
N ASN A 140 9.75 13.47 10.40
CA ASN A 140 9.64 12.52 11.51
C ASN A 140 10.28 13.06 12.80
N ALA A 141 11.39 13.80 12.73
CA ALA A 141 12.02 14.43 13.89
C ALA A 141 11.16 15.53 14.53
N LEU A 142 10.27 16.16 13.74
CA LEU A 142 9.23 17.07 14.23
C LEU A 142 8.01 16.31 14.79
N GLY A 143 7.92 15.00 14.58
CA GLY A 143 6.80 14.16 14.99
C GLY A 143 5.59 14.20 14.06
N LEU A 144 5.75 14.67 12.82
CA LEU A 144 4.67 14.88 11.84
C LEU A 144 5.06 14.29 10.48
N TYR A 145 4.15 13.60 9.80
CA TYR A 145 4.41 13.12 8.45
C TYR A 145 3.14 13.06 7.60
N ASN A 146 3.21 13.49 6.34
CA ASN A 146 2.09 13.40 5.42
C ASN A 146 2.20 12.13 4.57
N ILE A 147 1.36 11.14 4.83
CA ILE A 147 1.35 9.88 4.06
C ILE A 147 0.65 10.02 2.71
N ALA A 148 -0.22 11.02 2.55
CA ALA A 148 -1.10 11.20 1.39
C ALA A 148 -1.10 12.67 0.93
N PRO A 149 0.00 13.18 0.33
CA PRO A 149 0.05 14.55 -0.15
C PRO A 149 -1.16 14.90 -1.02
N GLY A 150 -1.82 16.01 -0.71
CA GLY A 150 -3.15 16.38 -1.25
C GLY A 150 -4.26 16.26 -0.19
N GLN A 151 -4.08 15.43 0.84
CA GLN A 151 -4.81 15.53 2.09
C GLN A 151 -4.13 16.55 3.02
N ASN A 152 -4.94 17.24 3.82
CA ASN A 152 -4.50 18.31 4.71
C ASN A 152 -4.16 17.81 6.12
N ASP A 153 -3.91 16.52 6.32
CA ASP A 153 -3.61 15.95 7.64
C ASP A 153 -2.19 15.39 7.70
N PHE A 154 -1.44 15.79 8.72
CA PHE A 154 -0.18 15.14 9.09
C PHE A 154 -0.46 14.03 10.09
N GLN A 155 0.02 12.82 9.82
CA GLN A 155 0.03 11.73 10.79
C GLN A 155 1.00 12.05 11.93
N ILE A 156 0.61 11.73 13.16
CA ILE A 156 1.43 11.97 14.34
C ILE A 156 2.35 10.78 14.59
N GLY A 157 3.65 11.06 14.68
CA GLY A 157 4.69 10.17 15.18
C GLY A 157 5.11 10.61 16.59
N MET A 158 6.39 10.96 16.75
CA MET A 158 6.93 11.52 17.99
C MET A 158 8.07 12.51 17.70
N PRO A 159 8.08 13.70 18.31
CA PRO A 159 9.20 14.62 18.17
C PRO A 159 10.47 14.07 18.83
N VAL A 160 11.62 14.28 18.20
CA VAL A 160 12.93 13.81 18.71
C VAL A 160 13.63 14.85 19.57
N PHE A 161 13.33 16.14 19.37
CA PHE A 161 13.93 17.25 20.10
C PHE A 161 13.03 17.73 21.23
N ASP A 162 13.61 18.22 22.33
CA ASP A 162 12.86 18.81 23.45
C ASP A 162 12.05 20.04 23.01
N ARG A 163 12.55 20.75 22.00
CA ARG A 163 11.88 21.88 21.38
C ARG A 163 12.27 22.04 19.93
N ALA A 164 11.28 22.24 19.07
CA ALA A 164 11.44 22.71 17.71
C ALA A 164 10.54 23.94 17.46
N THR A 165 10.92 24.81 16.52
CA THR A 165 10.09 25.96 16.13
C THR A 165 10.10 26.09 14.62
N ILE A 166 8.92 25.95 14.01
CA ILE A 166 8.68 26.15 12.59
C ILE A 166 8.32 27.63 12.41
N ASN A 167 9.16 28.38 11.69
CA ASN A 167 8.85 29.75 11.29
C ASN A 167 8.15 29.69 9.92
N LEU A 168 6.88 30.06 9.88
CA LEU A 168 6.04 29.95 8.70
C LEU A 168 6.18 31.20 7.82
N GLU A 169 5.95 31.05 6.52
CA GLU A 169 6.02 32.16 5.55
C GLU A 169 5.01 33.28 5.85
N ASN A 170 3.89 32.94 6.49
CA ASN A 170 2.89 33.92 6.94
C ASN A 170 3.31 34.71 8.20
N GLY A 171 4.56 34.57 8.65
CA GLY A 171 5.12 35.24 9.83
C GLY A 171 4.72 34.61 11.16
N LYS A 172 3.85 33.61 11.17
CA LYS A 172 3.48 32.87 12.38
C LYS A 172 4.54 31.84 12.75
N LYS A 173 4.50 31.39 14.00
CA LYS A 173 5.38 30.35 14.53
C LYS A 173 4.55 29.20 15.05
N PHE A 174 4.97 27.98 14.72
CA PHE A 174 4.44 26.76 15.33
C PHE A 174 5.55 26.13 16.17
N VAL A 175 5.36 26.11 17.48
CA VAL A 175 6.34 25.62 18.46
C VAL A 175 5.94 24.22 18.89
N ILE A 176 6.87 23.28 18.75
CA ILE A 176 6.70 21.90 19.20
C ILE A 176 7.59 21.73 20.42
N THR A 177 7.03 21.24 21.51
CA THR A 177 7.75 20.92 22.75
C THR A 177 7.53 19.46 23.07
N SER A 178 8.58 18.76 23.47
CA SER A 178 8.50 17.36 23.87
C SER A 178 9.15 17.19 25.23
N SER A 179 8.39 16.73 26.22
CA SER A 179 8.94 16.41 27.53
C SER A 179 9.31 14.92 27.58
N GLY A 180 10.59 14.61 27.76
CA GLY A 180 11.07 13.26 28.05
C GLY A 180 12.19 12.71 27.15
N ASN A 181 12.63 13.43 26.10
CA ASN A 181 13.65 12.90 25.17
C ASN A 181 14.98 12.59 25.88
N ALA A 182 15.35 13.35 26.91
CA ALA A 182 16.55 13.11 27.72
C ALA A 182 16.60 11.71 28.40
N THR A 183 15.52 10.93 28.34
CA THR A 183 15.42 9.60 28.94
C THR A 183 15.34 8.45 27.92
N ASN A 184 15.63 8.70 26.64
CA ASN A 184 15.42 7.74 25.54
C ASN A 184 13.95 7.24 25.49
N SER A 185 13.02 8.14 25.79
CA SER A 185 11.58 7.92 25.70
C SER A 185 11.10 8.25 24.30
N TYR A 186 10.14 7.49 23.77
CA TYR A 186 9.57 7.72 22.45
C TYR A 186 8.09 7.28 22.34
N TYR A 187 7.48 6.84 23.45
CA TYR A 187 6.06 6.49 23.46
C TYR A 187 5.19 7.64 23.92
N LEU A 188 4.17 7.97 23.14
CA LEU A 188 3.22 9.04 23.43
C LEU A 188 2.43 8.78 24.72
N GLN A 189 2.38 9.77 25.60
CA GLN A 189 1.69 9.74 26.89
C GLN A 189 0.57 10.79 26.98
N GLY A 190 0.63 11.84 26.15
CA GLY A 190 -0.27 12.98 26.21
C GLY A 190 0.04 13.99 25.12
N MET A 191 -0.94 14.79 24.72
CA MET A 191 -0.75 15.95 23.84
C MET A 191 -1.62 17.13 24.27
N GLN A 192 -1.10 18.33 24.06
CA GLN A 192 -1.88 19.56 24.14
C GLN A 192 -1.63 20.43 22.91
N LEU A 193 -2.68 21.08 22.42
CA LEU A 193 -2.60 22.07 21.37
C LEU A 193 -3.11 23.39 21.94
N ASN A 194 -2.22 24.39 22.00
CA ASN A 194 -2.47 25.71 22.59
C ASN A 194 -3.01 25.63 24.03
N GLY A 195 -2.40 24.74 24.84
CA GLY A 195 -2.77 24.53 26.26
C GLY A 195 -4.07 23.76 26.49
N LYS A 196 -4.70 23.24 25.44
CA LYS A 196 -5.91 22.40 25.54
C LYS A 196 -5.57 20.95 25.23
N PRO A 197 -6.18 19.96 25.91
CA PRO A 197 -6.00 18.56 25.58
C PRO A 197 -6.25 18.29 24.09
N TYR A 198 -5.34 17.55 23.45
CA TYR A 198 -5.42 17.17 22.05
C TYR A 198 -5.47 15.65 21.92
N ASN A 199 -6.54 15.13 21.34
CA ASN A 199 -6.85 13.71 21.36
C ASN A 199 -6.97 13.08 19.96
N LYS A 200 -6.26 13.61 18.96
CA LYS A 200 -6.21 13.04 17.60
C LYS A 200 -4.84 12.51 17.27
N LEU A 201 -4.75 11.41 16.51
CA LEU A 201 -3.48 10.85 15.98
C LEU A 201 -3.05 11.47 14.63
N PHE A 202 -3.68 12.58 14.27
CA PHE A 202 -3.32 13.40 13.12
C PHE A 202 -3.40 14.87 13.52
N LEU A 203 -2.68 15.73 12.80
CA LEU A 203 -2.68 17.18 12.95
C LEU A 203 -3.13 17.81 11.62
N PRO A 204 -4.33 18.42 11.57
CA PRO A 204 -4.75 19.21 10.42
C PRO A 204 -3.77 20.34 10.10
N TYR A 205 -3.48 20.55 8.82
CA TYR A 205 -2.59 21.58 8.32
C TYR A 205 -2.99 22.97 8.81
N GLU A 206 -4.29 23.24 8.95
CA GLU A 206 -4.80 24.51 9.49
C GLU A 206 -4.31 24.80 10.91
N ASN A 207 -4.13 23.78 11.76
CA ASN A 207 -3.60 23.96 13.11
C ASN A 207 -2.14 24.39 13.08
N LEU A 208 -1.35 23.80 12.17
CA LEU A 208 0.04 24.18 11.93
C LEU A 208 0.11 25.59 11.33
N ALA A 209 -0.63 25.85 10.24
CA ALA A 209 -0.64 27.11 9.50
C ALA A 209 -1.11 28.31 10.35
N ASN A 210 -1.94 28.06 11.36
CA ASN A 210 -2.37 29.08 12.32
C ASN A 210 -1.34 29.42 13.39
N GLY A 211 -0.21 28.70 13.45
CA GLY A 211 0.78 28.84 14.51
C GLY A 211 0.25 28.42 15.87
N GLY A 212 1.10 28.51 16.90
CA GLY A 212 0.76 28.14 18.26
C GLY A 212 1.78 27.22 18.91
N ASN A 213 1.36 26.51 19.95
CA ASN A 213 2.18 25.55 20.68
C ASN A 213 1.54 24.16 20.64
N TRP A 214 2.32 23.15 20.32
CA TRP A 214 1.96 21.74 20.42
C TRP A 214 2.91 21.07 21.41
N ASP A 215 2.38 20.75 22.59
CA ASP A 215 3.10 20.11 23.67
C ASP A 215 2.85 18.60 23.62
N VAL A 216 3.93 17.82 23.52
CA VAL A 216 3.91 16.36 23.45
C VAL A 216 4.59 15.79 24.69
N PHE A 217 3.91 14.86 25.35
CA PHE A 217 4.45 14.17 26.52
C PHE A 217 4.83 12.76 26.11
N ILE A 218 6.09 12.37 26.29
CA ILE A 218 6.59 11.04 25.91
C ILE A 218 7.18 10.27 27.10
N GLY A 219 7.16 8.95 27.01
CA GLY A 219 7.61 8.02 28.04
C GLY A 219 8.29 6.78 27.47
N LYS A 220 8.82 5.95 28.37
CA LYS A 220 9.60 4.75 28.03
C LYS A 220 8.75 3.54 27.64
N LEU A 221 7.50 3.49 28.10
CA LEU A 221 6.59 2.37 27.88
C LEU A 221 5.36 2.82 27.09
N PRO A 222 4.82 1.96 26.21
CA PRO A 222 3.60 2.26 25.49
C PRO A 222 2.44 2.58 26.44
N ASN A 223 1.77 3.72 26.24
CA ASN A 223 0.54 4.04 26.95
C ASN A 223 -0.67 3.60 26.11
N LYS A 224 -0.93 2.29 26.11
CA LYS A 224 -1.97 1.68 25.26
C LYS A 224 -3.37 2.25 25.53
N LEU A 225 -3.72 2.51 26.79
CA LEU A 225 -5.02 3.06 27.16
C LEU A 225 -5.22 4.46 26.59
N TYR A 226 -4.25 5.37 26.82
CA TYR A 226 -4.30 6.71 26.24
C TYR A 226 -4.42 6.66 24.72
N MET A 227 -3.63 5.80 24.05
CA MET A 227 -3.63 5.72 22.60
C MET A 227 -4.89 5.11 22.00
N GLN A 228 -5.59 4.23 22.73
CA GLN A 228 -6.88 3.67 22.30
C GLN A 228 -7.97 4.74 22.24
N ASP A 229 -7.95 5.72 23.17
CA ASP A 229 -8.93 6.80 23.25
C ASP A 229 -8.72 7.92 22.22
N LEU A 230 -7.60 7.90 21.49
CA LEU A 230 -7.32 8.91 20.46
C LEU A 230 -8.17 8.68 19.21
N GLU A 231 -8.69 9.78 18.66
CA GLU A 231 -9.31 9.83 17.33
C GLU A 231 -8.26 9.38 16.29
N LYS A 232 -8.53 8.25 15.65
CA LYS A 232 -7.68 7.69 14.60
C LYS A 232 -7.82 8.50 13.31
N PRO A 233 -6.78 8.60 12.48
CA PRO A 233 -6.91 9.15 11.14
C PRO A 233 -7.94 8.38 10.32
N VAL A 234 -8.60 9.08 9.40
CA VAL A 234 -9.47 8.50 8.38
C VAL A 234 -8.94 8.94 7.02
N SER A 235 -8.70 7.98 6.13
CA SER A 235 -8.36 8.22 4.74
C SER A 235 -9.23 7.29 3.90
N ALA A 236 -10.27 7.88 3.30
CA ALA A 236 -11.30 7.15 2.58
C ALA A 236 -11.71 7.90 1.31
N ILE A 237 -11.89 7.17 0.22
CA ILE A 237 -12.58 7.70 -0.96
C ILE A 237 -14.08 7.58 -0.73
N THR A 238 -14.75 8.72 -0.52
CA THR A 238 -16.21 8.78 -0.33
C THR A 238 -16.96 8.95 -1.64
N ASP A 239 -16.29 9.44 -2.68
CA ASP A 239 -16.87 9.67 -3.99
C ASP A 239 -16.48 8.55 -4.96
N HIS A 240 -17.44 7.65 -5.23
CA HIS A 240 -17.23 6.53 -6.15
C HIS A 240 -17.50 6.93 -7.60
N LEU A 241 -16.59 7.72 -8.18
CA LEU A 241 -16.73 8.28 -9.54
C LEU A 241 -16.53 7.25 -10.66
N ILE A 242 -16.06 6.04 -10.34
CA ILE A 242 -15.78 4.97 -11.30
C ILE A 242 -16.39 3.66 -10.86
N VAL A 243 -16.74 2.81 -11.83
CA VAL A 243 -17.06 1.40 -11.58
C VAL A 243 -15.79 0.58 -11.76
N VAL A 244 -15.49 -0.25 -10.77
CA VAL A 244 -14.29 -1.10 -10.78
C VAL A 244 -14.35 -2.06 -11.95
N ASN A 245 -13.25 -2.17 -12.70
CA ASN A 245 -13.15 -3.10 -13.81
C ASN A 245 -13.32 -4.55 -13.31
N PRO A 246 -14.14 -5.37 -13.99
CA PRO A 246 -14.21 -6.79 -13.70
C PRO A 246 -12.90 -7.50 -14.10
N TYR A 247 -12.76 -8.76 -13.73
CA TYR A 247 -11.63 -9.60 -14.10
C TYR A 247 -12.07 -11.01 -14.46
N PHE A 248 -11.24 -11.71 -15.23
CA PHE A 248 -11.49 -13.07 -15.64
C PHE A 248 -10.67 -14.06 -14.79
N VAL A 249 -11.18 -15.28 -14.64
CA VAL A 249 -10.45 -16.41 -14.07
C VAL A 249 -10.59 -17.59 -15.04
N TYR A 250 -9.46 -18.06 -15.53
CA TYR A 250 -9.36 -19.20 -16.45
C TYR A 250 -7.99 -19.88 -16.33
N PRO A 251 -7.89 -21.19 -16.62
CA PRO A 251 -6.64 -21.95 -16.45
C PRO A 251 -5.60 -21.71 -17.55
N THR A 252 -6.02 -21.39 -18.78
CA THR A 252 -5.13 -21.21 -19.94
C THR A 252 -5.84 -20.41 -21.04
N LYS A 253 -5.06 -19.72 -21.87
CA LYS A 253 -5.57 -19.08 -23.11
C LYS A 253 -5.70 -20.06 -24.29
N ASN A 254 -4.86 -21.10 -24.30
CA ASN A 254 -4.83 -22.11 -25.34
C ASN A 254 -5.53 -23.38 -24.85
N PHE A 255 -6.51 -23.88 -25.59
CA PHE A 255 -7.30 -25.04 -25.17
C PHE A 255 -7.63 -25.97 -26.34
N SER A 256 -7.78 -27.28 -26.09
CA SER A 256 -7.98 -28.28 -27.15
C SER A 256 -9.42 -28.82 -27.26
N LYS A 257 -10.23 -28.71 -26.21
CA LYS A 257 -11.63 -29.15 -26.17
C LYS A 257 -12.55 -27.98 -25.83
N THR A 258 -12.91 -27.83 -24.58
CA THR A 258 -13.67 -26.68 -24.09
C THR A 258 -12.88 -25.98 -23.00
N LEU A 259 -13.14 -24.69 -22.82
CA LEU A 259 -12.59 -23.90 -21.73
C LEU A 259 -13.74 -23.25 -20.98
N THR A 260 -13.68 -23.32 -19.65
CA THR A 260 -14.58 -22.57 -18.77
C THR A 260 -13.87 -21.31 -18.30
N VAL A 261 -14.48 -20.16 -18.55
CA VAL A 261 -14.03 -18.84 -18.14
C VAL A 261 -15.04 -18.27 -17.16
N THR A 262 -14.60 -17.87 -15.97
CA THR A 262 -15.43 -17.12 -15.04
C THR A 262 -15.03 -15.66 -15.02
N ALA A 263 -15.96 -14.80 -14.64
CA ALA A 263 -15.73 -13.38 -14.41
C ALA A 263 -16.22 -12.97 -13.02
N ALA A 264 -15.56 -11.98 -12.43
CA ALA A 264 -15.89 -11.42 -11.13
C ALA A 264 -15.54 -9.93 -11.06
N SER A 265 -16.03 -9.25 -10.02
CA SER A 265 -15.69 -7.85 -9.71
C SER A 265 -15.25 -7.76 -8.25
N ALA A 266 -14.33 -6.84 -7.96
CA ALA A 266 -13.96 -6.50 -6.59
C ALA A 266 -14.94 -5.48 -5.95
N GLN A 267 -15.83 -4.90 -6.75
CA GLN A 267 -16.89 -4.01 -6.27
C GLN A 267 -18.20 -4.78 -6.13
N ASP A 268 -18.81 -4.70 -4.96
CA ASP A 268 -20.09 -5.34 -4.68
C ASP A 268 -21.25 -4.69 -5.43
N SER A 269 -22.28 -5.49 -5.66
CA SER A 269 -23.56 -5.09 -6.28
C SER A 269 -23.38 -4.46 -7.67
N VAL A 270 -22.48 -5.02 -8.48
CA VAL A 270 -22.35 -4.68 -9.90
C VAL A 270 -22.94 -5.77 -10.77
N GLN A 271 -23.48 -5.38 -11.93
CA GLN A 271 -23.90 -6.30 -12.98
C GLN A 271 -22.80 -6.39 -14.03
N LEU A 272 -22.54 -7.59 -14.54
CA LEU A 272 -21.49 -7.83 -15.53
C LEU A 272 -22.12 -8.12 -16.89
N PHE A 273 -21.71 -7.40 -17.93
CA PHE A 273 -22.23 -7.56 -19.29
C PHE A 273 -21.10 -7.89 -20.25
N TYR A 274 -21.30 -8.88 -21.12
CA TYR A 274 -20.24 -9.41 -21.96
C TYR A 274 -20.67 -9.73 -23.39
N THR A 275 -19.67 -9.85 -24.26
CA THR A 275 -19.76 -10.29 -25.66
C THR A 275 -18.70 -11.38 -25.90
N LEU A 276 -18.90 -12.23 -26.91
CA LEU A 276 -18.01 -13.36 -27.25
C LEU A 276 -17.37 -13.22 -28.65
N ASP A 277 -17.81 -12.23 -29.41
CA ASP A 277 -17.39 -11.96 -30.79
C ASP A 277 -16.38 -10.81 -30.87
N GLY A 278 -15.91 -10.30 -29.72
CA GLY A 278 -15.02 -9.16 -29.63
C GLY A 278 -15.67 -7.79 -29.88
N SER A 279 -17.00 -7.71 -30.04
CA SER A 279 -17.70 -6.42 -30.04
C SER A 279 -17.67 -5.74 -28.66
N THR A 280 -17.79 -4.41 -28.61
CA THR A 280 -17.81 -3.69 -27.32
C THR A 280 -19.12 -3.97 -26.58
N PRO A 281 -19.08 -4.49 -25.34
CA PRO A 281 -20.29 -4.75 -24.57
C PRO A 281 -20.97 -3.45 -24.14
N THR A 282 -22.30 -3.49 -24.06
CA THR A 282 -23.17 -2.44 -23.52
C THR A 282 -24.09 -3.01 -22.45
N LEU A 283 -24.92 -2.18 -21.82
CA LEU A 283 -25.95 -2.63 -20.86
C LEU A 283 -27.05 -3.52 -21.50
N GLN A 284 -27.07 -3.62 -22.84
CA GLN A 284 -27.97 -4.49 -23.59
C GLN A 284 -27.28 -5.80 -24.03
N SER A 285 -25.98 -5.93 -23.79
CA SER A 285 -25.25 -7.17 -24.03
C SER A 285 -25.67 -8.25 -23.04
N LYS A 286 -25.13 -9.47 -23.20
CA LYS A 286 -25.52 -10.59 -22.38
C LYS A 286 -25.10 -10.39 -20.93
N LEU A 287 -26.05 -10.50 -20.00
CA LEU A 287 -25.78 -10.47 -18.56
C LEU A 287 -25.02 -11.76 -18.18
N TYR A 288 -23.90 -11.59 -17.49
CA TYR A 288 -23.13 -12.70 -16.93
C TYR A 288 -23.76 -13.16 -15.62
N THR A 289 -24.34 -14.36 -15.64
CA THR A 289 -24.95 -15.02 -14.46
C THR A 289 -24.30 -16.36 -14.14
N ASN A 290 -23.54 -16.94 -15.09
CA ASN A 290 -22.95 -18.26 -14.99
C ASN A 290 -21.58 -18.27 -15.71
N PRO A 291 -20.67 -19.20 -15.36
CA PRO A 291 -19.43 -19.42 -16.11
C PRO A 291 -19.66 -19.55 -17.62
N ILE A 292 -18.75 -18.97 -18.41
CA ILE A 292 -18.79 -19.00 -19.88
C ILE A 292 -18.03 -20.23 -20.35
N THR A 293 -18.67 -21.12 -21.10
CA THR A 293 -17.99 -22.24 -21.78
C THR A 293 -17.76 -21.90 -23.24
N ILE A 294 -16.52 -22.01 -23.71
CA ILE A 294 -16.12 -21.78 -25.10
C ILE A 294 -15.52 -23.06 -25.72
N SER A 295 -15.69 -23.24 -27.03
CA SER A 295 -15.24 -24.41 -27.79
C SER A 295 -14.46 -24.08 -29.08
N SER A 296 -14.31 -22.80 -29.40
CA SER A 296 -13.61 -22.24 -30.57
C SER A 296 -12.82 -20.97 -30.21
N ASN A 297 -12.02 -20.44 -31.14
CA ASN A 297 -11.41 -19.11 -30.97
C ASN A 297 -12.49 -18.10 -30.55
N THR A 298 -12.22 -17.39 -29.46
CA THR A 298 -13.22 -16.50 -28.84
C THR A 298 -12.49 -15.28 -28.25
N THR A 299 -13.02 -14.08 -28.49
CA THR A 299 -12.62 -12.87 -27.78
C THR A 299 -13.76 -12.48 -26.84
N ILE A 300 -13.52 -12.60 -25.54
CA ILE A 300 -14.49 -12.20 -24.53
C ILE A 300 -14.19 -10.76 -24.12
N LYS A 301 -15.16 -9.87 -24.30
CA LYS A 301 -15.12 -8.51 -23.73
C LYS A 301 -16.20 -8.36 -22.68
N ILE A 302 -15.89 -7.66 -21.59
CA ILE A 302 -16.79 -7.51 -20.44
C ILE A 302 -16.70 -6.10 -19.84
N ILE A 303 -17.83 -5.60 -19.35
CA ILE A 303 -17.93 -4.40 -18.50
C ILE A 303 -18.66 -4.74 -17.21
N ALA A 304 -18.35 -4.01 -16.15
CA ALA A 304 -19.18 -3.93 -14.95
C ALA A 304 -20.04 -2.67 -15.03
N ALA A 305 -21.27 -2.77 -14.54
CA ALA A 305 -22.21 -1.65 -14.45
C ALA A 305 -22.78 -1.54 -13.05
N LYS A 306 -22.89 -0.30 -12.57
CA LYS A 306 -23.54 0.04 -11.31
C LYS A 306 -24.33 1.33 -11.52
N ASN A 307 -25.64 1.27 -11.32
CA ASN A 307 -26.55 2.36 -11.64
C ASN A 307 -26.39 2.78 -13.13
N SER A 308 -26.22 4.07 -13.40
CA SER A 308 -25.98 4.61 -14.75
C SER A 308 -24.50 4.62 -15.17
N MET A 309 -23.59 4.14 -14.32
CA MET A 309 -22.15 4.12 -14.59
C MET A 309 -21.68 2.75 -15.08
N GLN A 310 -20.63 2.75 -15.89
CA GLN A 310 -19.98 1.54 -16.40
C GLN A 310 -18.46 1.62 -16.25
N SER A 311 -17.84 0.46 -16.10
CA SER A 311 -16.38 0.32 -16.04
C SER A 311 -15.75 0.51 -17.42
N LYS A 312 -14.43 0.51 -17.48
CA LYS A 312 -13.75 0.31 -18.77
C LYS A 312 -13.97 -1.12 -19.26
N VAL A 313 -13.85 -1.33 -20.57
CA VAL A 313 -13.93 -2.65 -21.19
C VAL A 313 -12.69 -3.46 -20.84
N VAL A 314 -12.89 -4.68 -20.36
CA VAL A 314 -11.84 -5.68 -20.15
C VAL A 314 -11.96 -6.73 -21.25
N SER A 315 -10.84 -7.13 -21.85
CA SER A 315 -10.79 -8.04 -23.00
C SER A 315 -9.85 -9.22 -22.73
N ALA A 316 -10.25 -10.41 -23.17
CA ALA A 316 -9.41 -11.61 -23.16
C ALA A 316 -9.62 -12.42 -24.44
N ASP A 317 -8.51 -12.81 -25.07
CA ASP A 317 -8.49 -13.62 -26.29
C ASP A 317 -8.11 -15.07 -25.98
N PHE A 318 -8.86 -16.00 -26.55
CA PHE A 318 -8.70 -17.44 -26.38
C PHE A 318 -8.52 -18.13 -27.72
N VAL A 319 -7.54 -19.02 -27.79
CA VAL A 319 -7.16 -19.74 -29.01
C VAL A 319 -7.44 -21.23 -28.83
N LYS A 320 -8.21 -21.77 -29.76
CA LYS A 320 -8.47 -23.20 -29.90
C LYS A 320 -7.31 -23.82 -30.67
N ILE A 321 -6.63 -24.78 -30.04
CA ILE A 321 -5.58 -25.57 -30.70
C ILE A 321 -6.14 -26.91 -31.18
N ASN A 322 -5.75 -27.33 -32.38
CA ASN A 322 -6.09 -28.64 -32.91
C ASN A 322 -5.26 -29.70 -32.16
N GLU A 323 -5.89 -30.76 -31.64
CA GLU A 323 -5.15 -31.85 -30.96
C GLU A 323 -4.15 -32.56 -31.87
N ALA A 324 -4.32 -32.46 -33.19
CA ALA A 324 -3.40 -32.98 -34.20
C ALA A 324 -2.10 -32.17 -34.37
N GLU A 325 -1.98 -31.01 -33.74
CA GLU A 325 -0.83 -30.09 -33.88
C GLU A 325 -0.11 -29.85 -32.54
N LYS A 326 -0.10 -30.82 -31.62
CA LYS A 326 0.86 -30.74 -30.51
C LYS A 326 2.27 -30.76 -31.11
N PRO A 327 3.16 -29.79 -30.78
CA PRO A 327 4.57 -29.97 -31.06
C PRO A 327 5.01 -31.25 -30.36
N VAL A 328 5.57 -32.18 -31.12
CA VAL A 328 6.27 -33.33 -30.55
C VAL A 328 7.30 -32.73 -29.60
N SER A 329 7.17 -33.01 -28.30
CA SER A 329 8.17 -32.66 -27.32
C SER A 329 9.53 -33.12 -27.85
N ALA A 330 10.45 -32.20 -28.09
CA ALA A 330 11.83 -32.55 -28.38
C ALA A 330 12.34 -33.36 -27.18
N GLN A 331 12.35 -34.70 -27.31
CA GLN A 331 13.14 -35.55 -26.45
C GLN A 331 14.58 -35.08 -26.65
N LYS A 332 15.13 -34.39 -25.64
CA LYS A 332 16.58 -34.27 -25.48
C LYS A 332 17.11 -35.70 -25.39
N THR A 333 17.61 -36.22 -26.51
CA THR A 333 18.53 -37.34 -26.50
C THR A 333 19.78 -36.86 -25.77
N ALA A 334 19.94 -37.34 -24.53
CA ALA A 334 21.24 -37.35 -23.88
C ALA A 334 22.12 -38.31 -24.69
N ALA A 335 22.97 -37.77 -25.55
CA ALA A 335 24.09 -38.52 -26.10
C ALA A 335 25.19 -38.52 -25.04
N ALA A 336 25.43 -39.71 -24.48
CA ALA A 336 26.68 -40.02 -23.81
C ALA A 336 27.81 -39.98 -24.84
N ASN A 337 28.90 -39.29 -24.49
CA ASN A 337 30.29 -39.66 -24.77
C ASN A 337 31.21 -38.82 -23.89
#